data_AF-S3ZPK9-F1
#
_entry.id   AF-S3ZPK9-F1
#
_cell.length_a   1.000
_cell.length_b   1.000
_cell.length_c   1.000
_cell.angle_alpha   90.00
_cell.angle_beta   90.00
_cell.angle_gamma   90.00
#
_symmetry.space_group_name_H-M   'P 1'
#
loop_
_entity.id
_entity.type
_entity.pdbx_description
1 polymer ?
#
loop_
_entity_poly.entity_id
_entity_poly.type
_entity_poly.pdbx_seq_one_letter_code
_entity_poly.pdbx_strand_id
1 'polypeptide(L)'
;MAMWDRIKDQAKGLQQAQGSRGSSGHGHSGPGSSKGSKAQLVGMLKTQLTSLKTELKSGSYRDASMAMCALVAAADGNVDPAERQHVESLILQNDVLQNFPPEQLRQRFNKHVDQLAFNFQQGKAEVMQEIAKAAKKPTEARAVVQTGFVVAGADGYVAPAEEQVLREACAALGVSPQEFGL
;
A
#
# COMPACT_ATOMS: atom_id res chain seq x y z
N MET A 1 -28.35 -12.61 -13.54
CA MET A 1 -28.75 -11.32 -14.16
C MET A 1 -28.89 -10.29 -13.05
N ALA A 2 -27.78 -9.90 -12.43
CA ALA A 2 -26.92 -8.75 -12.75
C ALA A 2 -27.32 -7.49 -11.94
N MET A 3 -26.85 -7.48 -10.69
CA MET A 3 -26.80 -6.32 -9.77
C MET A 3 -26.11 -5.09 -10.37
N TRP A 4 -25.38 -5.27 -11.48
CA TRP A 4 -24.66 -4.27 -12.26
C TRP A 4 -25.57 -3.30 -13.04
N ASP A 5 -26.78 -3.73 -13.41
CA ASP A 5 -27.70 -2.90 -14.21
C ASP A 5 -28.29 -1.75 -13.38
N ARG A 6 -28.52 -2.01 -12.08
CA ARG A 6 -29.09 -1.05 -11.12
C ARG A 6 -28.14 0.11 -10.75
N ILE A 7 -26.83 -0.10 -10.90
CA ILE A 7 -25.80 0.91 -10.62
C ILE A 7 -25.67 1.88 -11.80
N LYS A 8 -25.85 1.42 -13.05
CA LYS A 8 -25.87 2.30 -14.22
C LYS A 8 -27.08 3.22 -14.24
N ASP A 9 -28.23 2.74 -13.78
CA ASP A 9 -29.46 3.53 -13.79
C ASP A 9 -29.41 4.69 -12.79
N GLN A 10 -28.76 4.50 -11.61
CA GLN A 10 -28.54 5.58 -10.66
C GLN A 10 -27.60 6.70 -11.17
N ALA A 11 -26.67 6.39 -12.07
CA ALA A 11 -25.76 7.39 -12.62
C ALA A 11 -26.45 8.35 -13.61
N LYS A 12 -27.53 7.91 -14.27
CA LYS A 12 -28.29 8.75 -15.22
C LYS A 12 -29.17 9.80 -14.53
N GLY A 13 -29.66 9.54 -13.32
CA GLY A 13 -30.52 10.47 -12.57
C GLY A 13 -29.80 11.73 -12.07
N LEU A 14 -28.47 11.68 -11.91
CA LEU A 14 -27.70 12.79 -11.35
C LEU A 14 -27.31 13.88 -12.37
N GLN A 15 -27.44 13.62 -13.67
CA GLN A 15 -27.02 14.58 -14.70
C GLN A 15 -28.10 15.60 -15.09
N GLN A 16 -29.35 15.44 -14.62
CA GLN A 16 -30.46 16.33 -14.98
C GLN A 16 -30.74 17.47 -13.97
N ALA A 17 -29.98 17.56 -12.86
CA ALA A 17 -30.19 18.57 -11.83
C ALA A 17 -29.35 19.86 -11.99
N GLN A 18 -28.45 19.94 -12.97
CA GLN A 18 -27.66 21.15 -13.23
C GLN A 18 -28.35 22.04 -14.26
N GLY A 19 -29.27 22.89 -13.78
CA GLY A 19 -29.81 23.95 -14.61
C GLY A 19 -30.81 24.80 -13.86
N SER A 20 -30.36 25.62 -12.89
CA SER A 20 -31.05 26.83 -12.41
C SER A 20 -30.34 27.47 -11.20
N ARG A 21 -30.04 28.78 -11.31
CA ARG A 21 -29.76 29.77 -10.24
C ARG A 21 -28.37 29.69 -9.58
N GLY A 22 -27.60 30.76 -9.37
CA GLY A 22 -27.88 32.20 -9.42
C GLY A 22 -27.26 32.86 -8.18
N SER A 23 -26.16 33.59 -8.39
CA SER A 23 -25.54 34.69 -7.62
C SER A 23 -25.27 34.62 -6.10
N SER A 24 -24.11 35.23 -5.77
CA SER A 24 -23.75 35.89 -4.51
C SER A 24 -23.09 35.06 -3.40
N GLY A 25 -21.82 35.40 -3.12
CA GLY A 25 -21.35 35.55 -1.74
C GLY A 25 -20.11 34.76 -1.32
N HIS A 26 -19.03 35.52 -1.07
CA HIS A 26 -17.93 35.23 -0.15
C HIS A 26 -16.85 34.23 -0.58
N GLY A 27 -15.70 34.80 -0.93
CA GLY A 27 -14.44 34.09 -0.98
C GLY A 27 -13.96 33.68 0.41
N HIS A 28 -13.57 32.41 0.51
CA HIS A 28 -12.45 32.01 1.34
C HIS A 28 -11.70 30.88 0.64
N SER A 29 -10.39 30.98 0.73
CA SER A 29 -9.33 30.23 0.05
C SER A 29 -9.41 28.70 0.26
N GLY A 30 -9.11 27.89 -0.77
CA GLY A 30 -8.94 26.42 -0.65
C GLY A 30 -7.55 26.02 -0.10
N PRO A 31 -7.06 24.78 -0.28
CA PRO A 31 -7.71 23.48 -0.54
C PRO A 31 -7.28 22.40 0.50
N GLY A 32 -8.00 21.27 0.68
CA GLY A 32 -7.51 20.24 1.61
C GLY A 32 -8.37 19.00 1.87
N SER A 33 -8.94 18.36 0.86
CA SER A 33 -9.80 17.17 1.06
C SER A 33 -9.14 15.82 0.77
N SER A 34 -7.84 15.76 0.48
CA SER A 34 -7.14 14.50 0.15
C SER A 34 -6.62 13.72 1.38
N LYS A 35 -6.36 14.40 2.51
CA LYS A 35 -5.77 13.78 3.73
C LYS A 35 -6.70 12.81 4.47
N GLY A 36 -8.02 13.03 4.44
CA GLY A 36 -8.99 12.15 5.11
C GLY A 36 -9.14 10.80 4.41
N SER A 37 -9.20 10.80 3.08
CA SER A 37 -9.46 9.60 2.28
C SER A 37 -8.33 8.57 2.39
N LYS A 38 -7.05 8.96 2.37
CA LYS A 38 -5.93 8.02 2.45
C LYS A 38 -5.81 7.37 3.84
N ALA A 39 -5.96 8.14 4.92
CA ALA A 39 -5.93 7.59 6.28
C ALA A 39 -7.11 6.62 6.54
N GLN A 40 -8.31 6.96 6.05
CA GLN A 40 -9.46 6.05 6.10
C GLN A 40 -9.21 4.78 5.27
N LEU A 41 -8.55 4.90 4.12
CA LEU A 41 -8.18 3.77 3.25
C LEU A 41 -7.16 2.86 3.94
N VAL A 42 -6.11 3.40 4.55
CA VAL A 42 -5.15 2.66 5.39
C VAL A 42 -5.87 1.87 6.49
N GLY A 43 -6.82 2.50 7.19
CA GLY A 43 -7.63 1.85 8.23
C GLY A 43 -8.44 0.67 7.69
N MET A 44 -9.13 0.84 6.55
CA MET A 44 -9.90 -0.23 5.92
C MET A 44 -9.01 -1.38 5.44
N LEU A 45 -7.86 -1.07 4.82
CA LEU A 45 -6.89 -2.08 4.38
C LEU A 45 -6.35 -2.89 5.56
N LYS A 46 -6.04 -2.24 6.68
CA LYS A 46 -5.61 -2.92 7.91
C LYS A 46 -6.67 -3.91 8.41
N THR A 47 -7.95 -3.54 8.43
CA THR A 47 -9.04 -4.44 8.82
C THR A 47 -9.19 -5.65 7.88
N GLN A 48 -9.04 -5.43 6.57
CA GLN A 48 -9.08 -6.52 5.58
C GLN A 48 -7.92 -7.50 5.77
N LEU A 49 -6.71 -6.97 5.96
CA LEU A 49 -5.51 -7.75 6.27
C LEU A 49 -5.75 -8.64 7.51
N THR A 50 -6.26 -8.07 8.60
CA THR A 50 -6.55 -8.83 9.84
C THR A 50 -7.58 -9.93 9.62
N SER A 51 -8.57 -9.72 8.76
CA SER A 51 -9.58 -10.74 8.42
C SER A 51 -8.97 -11.90 7.62
N LEU A 52 -7.98 -11.63 6.77
CA LEU A 52 -7.25 -12.62 5.97
C LEU A 52 -6.04 -13.22 6.70
N LYS A 53 -5.76 -12.80 7.95
CA LYS A 53 -4.62 -13.25 8.76
C LYS A 53 -4.48 -14.77 8.81
N THR A 54 -5.58 -15.52 8.83
CA THR A 54 -5.54 -16.99 8.91
C THR A 54 -4.99 -17.63 7.63
N GLU A 55 -5.21 -17.00 6.48
CA GLU A 55 -4.77 -17.46 5.15
C GLU A 55 -3.36 -16.97 4.80
N LEU A 56 -2.97 -15.80 5.33
CA LEU A 56 -1.68 -15.13 5.09
C LEU A 56 -0.57 -15.68 6.01
N LYS A 57 -0.30 -16.98 5.91
CA LYS A 57 0.74 -17.71 6.68
C LYS A 57 1.81 -18.36 5.82
N SER A 58 1.83 -18.06 4.52
CA SER A 58 2.83 -18.61 3.61
C SER A 58 4.19 -17.93 3.79
N GLY A 59 5.26 -18.69 3.56
CA GLY A 59 6.61 -18.12 3.50
C GLY A 59 6.77 -17.09 2.39
N SER A 60 6.07 -17.27 1.26
CA SER A 60 6.06 -16.32 0.15
C SER A 60 5.47 -14.96 0.55
N TYR A 61 4.37 -14.95 1.30
CA TYR A 61 3.76 -13.72 1.80
C TYR A 61 4.70 -12.99 2.76
N ARG A 62 5.32 -13.71 3.70
CA ARG A 62 6.28 -13.14 4.64
C ARG A 62 7.43 -12.47 3.90
N ASP A 63 8.08 -13.22 3.01
CA ASP A 63 9.28 -12.75 2.31
C ASP A 63 8.93 -11.58 1.38
N ALA A 64 7.81 -11.65 0.64
CA ALA A 64 7.32 -10.56 -0.20
C ALA A 64 6.91 -9.31 0.59
N SER A 65 6.31 -9.46 1.78
CA SER A 65 5.94 -8.33 2.63
C SER A 65 7.17 -7.61 3.17
N MET A 66 8.20 -8.36 3.59
CA MET A 66 9.47 -7.77 4.04
C MET A 66 10.22 -7.07 2.90
N ALA A 67 10.22 -7.69 1.72
CA ALA A 67 10.75 -7.10 0.50
C ALA A 67 10.02 -5.79 0.16
N MET A 68 8.69 -5.77 0.19
CA MET A 68 7.89 -4.56 -0.05
C MET A 68 8.20 -3.45 0.96
N CYS A 69 8.25 -3.76 2.26
CA CYS A 69 8.54 -2.76 3.28
C CYS A 69 9.95 -2.18 3.13
N ALA A 70 10.94 -3.01 2.78
CA ALA A 70 12.29 -2.55 2.51
C ALA A 70 12.36 -1.66 1.25
N LEU A 71 11.58 -1.99 0.22
CA LEU A 71 11.53 -1.20 -1.01
C LEU A 71 10.91 0.19 -0.79
N VAL A 72 9.83 0.25 0.01
CA VAL A 72 9.20 1.52 0.43
C VAL A 72 10.17 2.35 1.26
N ALA A 73 10.85 1.72 2.23
CA ALA A 73 11.86 2.39 3.06
C ALA A 73 13.07 2.91 2.25
N ALA A 74 13.31 2.36 1.07
CA ALA A 74 14.39 2.78 0.17
C ALA A 74 13.88 3.60 -1.02
N ALA A 75 12.62 4.03 -1.02
CA ALA A 75 11.99 4.59 -2.22
C ALA A 75 12.69 5.87 -2.71
N ASP A 76 13.30 6.64 -1.80
CA ASP A 76 14.07 7.85 -2.11
C ASP A 76 15.52 7.56 -2.54
N GLY A 77 15.94 6.28 -2.53
CA GLY A 77 17.26 5.81 -2.92
C GLY A 77 18.25 5.66 -1.77
N ASN A 78 17.90 6.02 -0.54
CA ASN A 78 18.70 5.76 0.66
C ASN A 78 17.81 5.10 1.72
N VAL A 79 18.42 4.48 2.73
CA VAL A 79 17.67 3.99 3.89
C VAL A 79 18.38 4.45 5.14
N ASP A 80 17.80 5.43 5.81
CA ASP A 80 18.36 5.91 7.07
C ASP A 80 18.04 4.94 8.22
N PRO A 81 18.91 4.84 9.25
CA PRO A 81 18.66 4.00 10.42
C PRO A 81 17.33 4.33 11.12
N ALA A 82 16.93 5.60 11.10
CA ALA A 82 15.66 6.07 11.68
C ALA A 82 14.45 5.51 10.91
N GLU A 83 14.46 5.59 9.58
CA GLU A 83 13.40 5.03 8.75
C GLU A 83 13.33 3.50 8.87
N ARG A 84 14.50 2.85 8.89
CA ARG A 84 14.61 1.41 9.13
C ARG A 84 13.93 1.00 10.44
N GLN A 85 14.24 1.68 11.54
CA GLN A 85 13.61 1.41 12.84
C GLN A 85 12.11 1.71 12.85
N HIS A 86 11.69 2.78 12.15
CA HIS A 86 10.28 3.15 12.03
C HIS A 86 9.49 2.05 11.31
N VAL A 87 9.94 1.64 10.12
CA VAL A 87 9.32 0.58 9.32
C VAL A 87 9.33 -0.76 10.06
N GLU A 88 10.42 -1.09 10.76
CA GLU A 88 10.49 -2.28 11.61
C GLU A 88 9.42 -2.27 12.71
N SER A 89 9.18 -1.12 13.35
CA SER A 89 8.11 -0.98 14.35
C SER A 89 6.73 -1.18 13.72
N LEU A 90 6.48 -0.61 12.54
CA LEU A 90 5.20 -0.77 11.82
C LEU A 90 4.94 -2.22 11.41
N ILE A 91 5.97 -2.93 10.97
CA ILE A 91 5.91 -4.36 10.65
C ILE A 91 5.47 -5.17 11.87
N LEU A 92 6.04 -4.89 13.05
CA LEU A 92 5.74 -5.63 14.28
C LEU A 92 4.34 -5.30 14.85
N GLN A 93 3.86 -4.09 14.58
CA GLN A 93 2.49 -3.66 14.92
C GLN A 93 1.43 -4.20 13.94
N ASN A 94 1.84 -4.86 12.85
CA ASN A 94 0.91 -5.46 11.90
C ASN A 94 0.45 -6.83 12.41
N ASP A 95 -0.83 -6.95 12.75
CA ASP A 95 -1.44 -8.17 13.27
C ASP A 95 -1.25 -9.38 12.36
N VAL A 96 -1.19 -9.20 11.03
CA VAL A 96 -1.01 -10.30 10.08
C VAL A 96 0.41 -10.85 10.16
N LEU A 97 1.40 -9.97 10.28
CA LEU A 97 2.80 -10.36 10.34
C LEU A 97 3.17 -11.03 11.66
N GLN A 98 2.40 -10.79 12.73
CA GLN A 98 2.53 -11.53 14.01
C GLN A 98 2.27 -13.05 13.89
N ASN A 99 1.79 -13.54 12.75
CA ASN A 99 1.80 -14.98 12.47
C ASN A 99 3.21 -15.57 12.39
N PHE A 100 4.23 -14.74 12.19
CA PHE A 100 5.63 -15.14 12.04
C PHE A 100 6.47 -14.61 13.20
N PRO A 101 7.60 -15.27 13.53
CA PRO A 101 8.48 -14.80 14.58
C PRO A 101 9.05 -13.42 14.24
N PRO A 102 9.01 -12.45 15.17
CA PRO A 102 9.46 -11.08 14.92
C PRO A 102 10.95 -11.03 14.55
N GLU A 103 11.78 -11.90 15.13
CA GLU A 103 13.21 -11.99 14.77
C GLU A 103 13.42 -12.37 13.30
N GLN A 104 12.59 -13.26 12.75
CA GLN A 104 12.68 -13.64 11.34
C GLN A 104 12.26 -12.48 10.42
N LEU A 105 11.22 -11.75 10.79
CA LEU A 105 10.78 -10.56 10.06
C LEU A 105 11.90 -9.51 10.04
N ARG A 106 12.47 -9.20 11.20
CA ARG A 106 13.59 -8.26 11.36
C ARG A 106 14.78 -8.67 10.51
N GLN A 107 15.22 -9.93 10.59
CA GLN A 107 16.34 -10.43 9.80
C GLN A 107 16.11 -10.31 8.29
N ARG A 108 14.89 -10.63 7.81
CA ARG A 108 14.54 -10.57 6.40
C ARG A 108 14.45 -9.13 5.90
N PHE A 109 13.78 -8.27 6.65
CA PHE A 109 13.70 -6.85 6.36
C PHE A 109 15.10 -6.21 6.31
N ASN A 110 15.90 -6.42 7.36
CA ASN A 110 17.26 -5.89 7.45
C ASN A 110 18.13 -6.38 6.28
N LYS A 111 18.04 -7.66 5.90
CA LYS A 111 18.75 -8.18 4.74
C LYS A 111 18.40 -7.42 3.45
N HIS A 112 17.11 -7.18 3.18
CA HIS A 112 16.69 -6.47 1.98
C HIS A 112 17.09 -4.99 2.02
N VAL A 113 16.98 -4.35 3.18
CA VAL A 113 17.46 -2.98 3.39
C VAL A 113 18.96 -2.89 3.14
N ASP A 114 19.76 -3.80 3.69
CA ASP A 114 21.22 -3.81 3.51
C ASP A 114 21.59 -4.02 2.03
N GLN A 115 20.83 -4.84 1.29
CA GLN A 115 21.00 -5.02 -0.17
C GLN A 115 20.68 -3.74 -0.94
N LEU A 116 19.58 -3.07 -0.61
CA LEU A 116 19.16 -1.81 -1.23
C LEU A 116 20.15 -0.67 -0.91
N ALA A 117 20.65 -0.62 0.32
CA ALA A 117 21.64 0.36 0.76
C ALA A 117 23.02 0.14 0.10
N PHE A 118 23.41 -1.11 -0.15
CA PHE A 118 24.67 -1.41 -0.84
C PHE A 118 24.60 -1.07 -2.33
N ASN A 119 23.55 -1.53 -3.03
CA ASN A 119 23.33 -1.23 -4.44
C ASN A 119 21.83 -1.18 -4.73
N PHE A 120 21.28 0.03 -4.79
CA PHE A 120 19.86 0.23 -4.98
C PHE A 120 19.31 -0.43 -6.26
N GLN A 121 20.04 -0.33 -7.38
CA GLN A 121 19.60 -0.90 -8.66
C GLN A 121 19.49 -2.43 -8.59
N GLN A 122 20.51 -3.09 -8.05
CA GLN A 122 20.51 -4.54 -7.91
C GLN A 122 19.53 -5.01 -6.81
N GLY A 123 19.56 -4.36 -5.65
CA GLY A 123 18.67 -4.66 -4.52
C GLY A 123 17.21 -4.51 -4.92
N LYS A 124 16.85 -3.46 -5.67
CA LYS A 124 15.49 -3.27 -6.20
C LYS A 124 15.08 -4.44 -7.09
N ALA A 125 15.95 -4.89 -7.99
CA ALA A 125 15.65 -6.03 -8.86
C ALA A 125 15.42 -7.33 -8.07
N GLU A 126 16.26 -7.62 -7.07
CA GLU A 126 16.12 -8.80 -6.20
C GLU A 126 14.84 -8.75 -5.36
N VAL A 127 14.58 -7.60 -4.74
CA VAL A 127 13.40 -7.34 -3.90
C VAL A 127 12.12 -7.43 -4.74
N MET A 128 12.11 -6.87 -5.95
CA MET A 128 10.98 -6.99 -6.88
C MET A 128 10.72 -8.43 -7.32
N GLN A 129 11.77 -9.24 -7.50
CA GLN A 129 11.61 -10.67 -7.78
C GLN A 129 10.99 -11.42 -6.60
N GLU A 130 11.39 -11.11 -5.36
CA GLU A 130 10.75 -11.68 -4.16
C GLU A 130 9.28 -11.29 -4.07
N ILE A 131 8.95 -10.02 -4.32
CA ILE A 131 7.56 -9.54 -4.39
C ILE A 131 6.78 -10.33 -5.45
N ALA A 132 7.33 -10.48 -6.66
CA ALA A 132 6.67 -11.21 -7.76
C ALA A 132 6.36 -12.69 -7.43
N LYS A 133 7.07 -13.32 -6.47
CA LYS A 133 6.73 -14.69 -6.03
C LYS A 133 5.36 -14.77 -5.35
N ALA A 134 4.91 -13.70 -4.70
CA ALA A 134 3.59 -13.62 -4.10
C ALA A 134 2.46 -13.46 -5.14
N ALA A 135 2.79 -13.10 -6.39
CA ALA A 135 1.82 -12.99 -7.49
C ALA A 135 1.10 -14.33 -7.80
N LYS A 136 1.68 -15.46 -7.37
CA LYS A 136 1.06 -16.79 -7.51
C LYS A 136 -0.29 -16.91 -6.79
N LYS A 137 -0.53 -16.07 -5.78
CA LYS A 137 -1.78 -16.06 -5.01
C LYS A 137 -2.33 -14.64 -4.98
N PRO A 138 -3.47 -14.36 -5.65
CA PRO A 138 -4.01 -12.99 -5.74
C PRO A 138 -4.35 -12.40 -4.36
N THR A 139 -4.74 -13.22 -3.39
CA THR A 139 -4.99 -12.79 -2.00
C THR A 139 -3.70 -12.31 -1.32
N GLU A 140 -2.60 -13.06 -1.47
CA GLU A 140 -1.30 -12.68 -0.89
C GLU A 140 -0.72 -11.47 -1.62
N ALA A 141 -0.81 -11.43 -2.94
CA ALA A 141 -0.38 -10.30 -3.77
C ALA A 141 -1.03 -8.99 -3.31
N ARG A 142 -2.36 -8.97 -3.17
CA ARG A 142 -3.08 -7.81 -2.64
C ARG A 142 -2.63 -7.45 -1.22
N ALA A 143 -2.49 -8.43 -0.34
CA ALA A 143 -2.09 -8.21 1.03
C ALA A 143 -0.66 -7.62 1.16
N VAL A 144 0.26 -8.00 0.27
CA VAL A 144 1.62 -7.44 0.22
C VAL A 144 1.58 -5.95 -0.14
N VAL A 145 0.83 -5.57 -1.18
CA VAL A 145 0.65 -4.15 -1.56
C VAL A 145 -0.04 -3.37 -0.45
N GLN A 146 -1.09 -3.94 0.16
CA GLN A 146 -1.78 -3.34 1.30
C GLN A 146 -0.83 -3.05 2.45
N THR A 147 0.05 -3.99 2.77
CA THR A 147 1.06 -3.82 3.83
C THR A 147 2.02 -2.68 3.50
N GLY A 148 2.54 -2.63 2.27
CA GLY A 148 3.38 -1.53 1.82
C GLY A 148 2.69 -0.16 1.90
N PHE A 149 1.42 -0.09 1.50
CA PHE A 149 0.64 1.14 1.55
C PHE A 149 0.36 1.60 2.99
N VAL A 150 0.07 0.67 3.91
CA VAL A 150 -0.12 0.97 5.33
C VAL A 150 1.17 1.50 5.96
N VAL A 151 2.32 0.94 5.57
CA VAL A 151 3.64 1.38 6.04
C VAL A 151 3.97 2.78 5.50
N ALA A 152 3.85 3.00 4.20
CA ALA A 152 4.08 4.31 3.58
C ALA A 152 3.12 5.39 4.12
N GLY A 153 1.87 5.01 4.40
CA GLY A 153 0.85 5.91 4.93
C GLY A 153 0.87 6.11 6.44
N ALA A 154 1.81 5.50 7.17
CA ALA A 154 1.83 5.52 8.64
C ALA A 154 2.03 6.93 9.21
N ASP A 155 2.82 7.77 8.54
CA ASP A 155 3.02 9.17 8.90
C ASP A 155 1.90 10.10 8.39
N GLY A 156 0.85 9.54 7.78
CA GLY A 156 -0.30 10.27 7.28
C GLY A 156 -0.08 10.96 5.92
N TYR A 157 1.05 10.70 5.26
CA TYR A 157 1.36 11.17 3.92
C TYR A 157 2.22 10.13 3.19
N VAL A 158 1.83 9.80 1.95
CA VAL A 158 2.62 8.93 1.06
C VAL A 158 3.36 9.82 0.08
N ALA A 159 4.68 9.73 0.05
CA ALA A 159 5.52 10.52 -0.83
C ALA A 159 5.44 10.02 -2.29
N PRO A 160 5.67 10.88 -3.30
CA PRO A 160 5.63 10.47 -4.71
C PRO A 160 6.59 9.32 -5.05
N ALA A 161 7.74 9.23 -4.38
CA ALA A 161 8.70 8.15 -4.55
C ALA A 161 8.12 6.80 -4.08
N GLU A 162 7.42 6.79 -2.93
CA GLU A 162 6.75 5.60 -2.40
C GLU A 162 5.56 5.21 -3.29
N GLU A 163 4.77 6.18 -3.78
CA GLU A 163 3.68 5.91 -4.74
C GLU A 163 4.21 5.23 -6.00
N GLN A 164 5.35 5.69 -6.52
CA GLN A 164 5.99 5.10 -7.69
C GLN A 164 6.42 3.65 -7.43
N VAL A 165 7.07 3.39 -6.31
CA VAL A 165 7.45 2.04 -5.86
C VAL A 165 6.22 1.14 -5.70
N LEU A 166 5.16 1.63 -5.07
CA LEU A 166 3.92 0.88 -4.87
C LEU A 166 3.23 0.55 -6.21
N ARG A 167 3.22 1.48 -7.17
CA ARG A 167 2.71 1.21 -8.53
C ARG A 167 3.52 0.15 -9.25
N GLU A 168 4.85 0.20 -9.15
CA GLU A 168 5.72 -0.81 -9.75
C GLU A 168 5.45 -2.19 -9.15
N ALA A 169 5.31 -2.26 -7.82
CA ALA A 169 4.99 -3.50 -7.14
C ALA A 169 3.58 -4.02 -7.49
N CYS A 170 2.59 -3.13 -7.63
CA CYS A 170 1.27 -3.47 -8.17
C CYS A 170 1.37 -4.13 -9.54
N ALA A 171 2.16 -3.55 -10.45
CA ALA A 171 2.38 -4.08 -11.78
C ALA A 171 3.06 -5.46 -11.75
N ALA A 172 4.06 -5.65 -10.89
CA ALA A 172 4.75 -6.94 -10.71
C ALA A 172 3.82 -8.03 -10.14
N LEU A 173 2.85 -7.64 -9.32
CA LEU A 173 1.89 -8.53 -8.68
C LEU A 173 0.60 -8.74 -9.49
N GLY A 174 0.40 -7.99 -10.58
CA GLY A 174 -0.84 -8.01 -11.36
C GLY A 174 -2.05 -7.45 -10.62
N VAL A 175 -1.82 -6.54 -9.67
CA VAL A 175 -2.88 -5.88 -8.88
C VAL A 175 -3.15 -4.49 -9.45
N SER A 176 -4.42 -4.06 -9.48
CA SER A 176 -4.77 -2.73 -9.98
C SER A 176 -4.38 -1.64 -8.96
N PRO A 177 -3.52 -0.66 -9.33
CA PRO A 177 -3.16 0.45 -8.45
C PRO A 177 -4.36 1.31 -8.02
N GLN A 178 -5.41 1.31 -8.84
CA GLN A 178 -6.66 2.03 -8.59
C GLN A 178 -7.37 1.53 -7.32
N GLU A 179 -7.15 0.27 -6.91
CA GLU A 179 -7.68 -0.28 -5.65
C GLU A 179 -7.11 0.47 -4.42
N PHE A 180 -5.98 1.15 -4.58
CA PHE A 180 -5.24 1.86 -3.53
C PHE A 180 -5.27 3.38 -3.67
N GLY A 181 -5.93 3.89 -4.72
CA GLY A 181 -5.94 5.32 -5.05
C GLY A 181 -4.58 5.85 -5.56
N LEU A 182 -3.79 4.97 -6.20
CA LEU A 182 -2.50 5.26 -6.83
C LEU A 182 -2.57 5.47 -8.34
#